data_AF-A0A940HVZ1-F1
#
_entry.id   AF-A0A940HVZ1-F1
#
_cell.length_a   1.000
_cell.length_b   1.000
_cell.length_c   1.000
_cell.angle_alpha   90.00
_cell.angle_beta   90.00
_cell.angle_gamma   90.00
#
_symmetry.space_group_name_H-M   'P 1'
#
loop_
_entity.id
_entity.type
_entity.pdbx_description
1 polymer ?
#
loop_
_entity_poly.entity_id
_entity_poly.type
_entity_poly.pdbx_seq_one_letter_code
_entity_poly.pdbx_strand_id
1 'polypeptide(L)'
;IPHWKEVYKKYHDKGFEIVGVTDDSRWKDWFKALEVEKMPWIQVADEFPEKFMPSRVGRLYMAPYLPCYVLLDKEGKILLHNASKEQIDEKLKELLGS
;
A
#
# COMPACT_ATOMS: atom_id res chain seq x y z
N ILE A 1 9.37 1.26 5.07
CA ILE A 1 8.60 2.47 5.44
C ILE A 1 9.33 3.78 5.09
N PRO A 2 10.62 4.01 5.44
CA PRO A 2 11.30 5.27 5.10
C PRO A 2 11.23 5.66 3.62
N HIS A 3 11.45 4.68 2.72
CA HIS A 3 11.27 4.84 1.27
C HIS A 3 9.93 5.48 0.90
N TRP A 4 8.82 4.89 1.37
CA TRP A 4 7.48 5.33 1.03
C TRP A 4 7.14 6.71 1.61
N LYS A 5 7.76 7.12 2.71
CA LYS A 5 7.62 8.51 3.22
C LYS A 5 8.23 9.52 2.26
N GLU A 6 9.39 9.22 1.68
CA GLU A 6 10.03 10.11 0.69
C GLU A 6 9.22 10.15 -0.61
N VAL A 7 8.76 8.99 -1.10
CA VAL A 7 7.88 8.91 -2.28
C VAL A 7 6.59 9.69 -2.05
N TYR A 8 5.94 9.50 -0.90
CA TYR A 8 4.71 10.20 -0.54
C TYR A 8 4.94 11.71 -0.49
N LYS A 9 5.95 12.17 0.23
CA LYS A 9 6.32 13.60 0.29
C LYS A 9 6.54 14.21 -1.10
N LYS A 10 7.10 13.44 -2.05
CA LYS A 10 7.41 13.92 -3.40
C LYS A 10 6.18 14.03 -4.31
N TYR A 11 5.24 13.09 -4.21
CA TYR A 11 4.15 12.95 -5.17
C TYR A 11 2.76 13.20 -4.60
N HIS A 12 2.59 13.31 -3.28
CA HIS A 12 1.28 13.47 -2.65
C HIS A 12 0.53 14.70 -3.18
N ASP A 13 1.18 15.86 -3.16
CA ASP A 13 0.61 17.11 -3.68
C ASP A 13 0.36 17.09 -5.20
N LYS A 14 0.91 16.09 -5.91
CA LYS A 14 0.67 15.85 -7.34
C LYS A 14 -0.50 14.89 -7.60
N GLY A 15 -1.23 14.50 -6.55
CA GLY A 15 -2.39 13.61 -6.63
C GLY A 15 -2.06 12.13 -6.48
N PHE A 16 -0.92 11.79 -5.86
CA PHE A 16 -0.61 10.42 -5.45
C PHE A 16 -1.08 10.16 -4.01
N GLU A 17 -1.64 8.98 -3.75
CA GLU A 17 -2.04 8.55 -2.41
C GLU A 17 -1.54 7.13 -2.15
N ILE A 18 -1.25 6.80 -0.89
CA ILE A 18 -0.91 5.45 -0.44
C ILE A 18 -2.01 4.97 0.51
N VAL A 19 -2.52 3.77 0.27
CA VAL A 19 -3.41 3.09 1.21
C VAL A 19 -2.68 1.86 1.73
N GLY A 20 -2.27 1.91 2.99
CA GLY A 20 -1.72 0.76 3.70
C GLY A 20 -2.86 -0.15 4.14
N VAL A 21 -2.84 -1.41 3.71
CA VAL A 21 -3.82 -2.41 4.12
C VAL A 21 -3.10 -3.44 4.97
N THR A 22 -3.52 -3.59 6.23
CA THR A 22 -3.09 -4.71 7.08
C THR A 22 -4.15 -5.80 7.03
N ASP A 23 -3.72 -7.05 6.94
CA ASP A 23 -4.55 -8.22 7.23
C ASP A 23 -4.05 -8.96 8.48
N ASP A 24 -3.16 -8.36 9.27
CA ASP A 24 -2.60 -9.02 10.44
C ASP A 24 -3.60 -9.09 11.61
N SER A 25 -3.72 -10.27 12.21
CA SER A 25 -4.50 -10.47 13.45
C SER A 25 -3.81 -9.94 14.72
N ARG A 26 -2.52 -9.58 14.64
CA ARG A 26 -1.72 -9.03 15.74
C ARG A 26 -1.92 -7.52 15.90
N TRP A 27 -3.14 -7.13 16.27
CA TRP A 27 -3.54 -5.72 16.43
C TRP A 27 -2.58 -4.87 17.28
N LYS A 28 -2.06 -5.42 18.39
CA LYS A 28 -1.13 -4.67 19.26
C LYS A 28 0.16 -4.27 18.56
N ASP A 29 0.71 -5.15 17.75
CA ASP A 29 1.95 -4.90 17.00
C ASP A 29 1.69 -3.88 15.89
N TRP A 30 0.54 -3.98 15.22
CA TRP A 30 0.12 -3.02 14.21
C TRP A 30 -0.09 -1.61 14.79
N PHE A 31 -0.84 -1.48 15.89
CA PHE A 31 -1.04 -0.18 16.56
C PHE A 31 0.28 0.44 17.01
N LYS A 32 1.19 -0.36 17.59
CA LYS A 32 2.53 0.11 17.94
C LYS A 32 3.31 0.59 16.72
N ALA A 33 3.23 -0.11 15.60
CA ALA A 33 3.86 0.32 14.35
C ALA A 33 3.27 1.65 13.86
N LEU A 34 1.95 1.88 13.95
CA LEU A 34 1.34 3.16 13.62
C LEU A 34 1.89 4.31 14.47
N GLU A 35 2.02 4.11 15.78
CA GLU A 35 2.54 5.11 16.72
C GLU A 35 4.01 5.46 16.47
N VAL A 36 4.83 4.44 16.21
CA VAL A 36 6.28 4.58 16.00
C VAL A 36 6.58 5.16 14.62
N GLU A 37 5.96 4.59 13.59
CA GLU A 37 6.28 4.90 12.22
C GLU A 37 5.60 6.17 11.72
N LYS A 38 4.48 6.62 12.34
CA LYS A 38 3.80 7.87 11.99
C LYS A 38 3.65 8.04 10.47
N MET A 39 3.11 7.01 9.83
CA MET A 39 2.91 6.99 8.38
C MET A 39 1.84 8.04 8.02
N PRO A 40 2.14 9.03 7.16
CA PRO A 40 1.23 10.15 6.90
C PRO A 40 0.04 9.78 5.99
N TRP A 41 0.07 8.61 5.39
CA TRP A 41 -0.94 8.11 4.45
C TRP A 41 -1.98 7.23 5.15
N ILE A 42 -3.05 6.91 4.42
CA ILE A 42 -4.21 6.18 4.96
C ILE A 42 -3.81 4.75 5.36
N GLN A 43 -4.27 4.32 6.52
CA GLN A 43 -4.07 2.97 7.04
C GLN A 43 -5.43 2.33 7.32
N VAL A 44 -5.67 1.15 6.77
CA VAL A 44 -6.91 0.39 6.97
C VAL A 44 -6.57 -1.04 7.36
N ALA A 45 -7.46 -1.64 8.13
CA ALA A 45 -7.43 -3.07 8.40
C ALA A 45 -8.46 -3.76 7.50
N ASP A 46 -8.02 -4.85 6.89
CA ASP A 46 -8.88 -5.77 6.16
C ASP A 46 -9.10 -7.00 7.01
N GLU A 47 -10.36 -7.41 7.13
CA GLU A 47 -10.76 -8.52 7.98
C GLU A 47 -10.70 -9.83 7.20
N PHE A 48 -10.29 -10.89 7.89
CA PHE A 48 -10.43 -12.23 7.35
C PHE A 48 -11.91 -12.62 7.35
N PRO A 49 -12.53 -12.89 6.18
CA PRO A 49 -13.91 -13.36 6.16
C PRO A 49 -14.04 -14.72 6.87
N GLU A 50 -12.98 -15.52 6.84
CA GLU A 50 -12.85 -16.78 7.59
C GLU A 50 -11.41 -16.90 8.11
N LYS A 51 -11.24 -17.44 9.33
CA LYS A 51 -9.91 -17.64 9.93
C LYS A 51 -9.02 -18.47 9.00
N PHE A 52 -7.79 -18.01 8.75
CA PHE A 52 -6.81 -18.64 7.85
C PHE A 52 -7.13 -18.57 6.34
N MET A 53 -8.19 -17.86 5.94
CA MET A 53 -8.41 -17.54 4.52
C MET A 53 -7.77 -16.20 4.17
N PRO A 54 -7.45 -15.94 2.90
CA PRO A 54 -7.01 -14.60 2.47
C PRO A 54 -8.09 -13.56 2.80
N SER A 55 -7.62 -12.39 3.26
CA SER A 55 -8.43 -11.18 3.47
C SER A 55 -9.14 -10.76 2.17
N ARG A 56 -10.19 -9.94 2.28
CA ARG A 56 -11.03 -9.58 1.12
C ARG A 56 -10.21 -8.87 0.02
N VAL A 57 -9.43 -7.87 0.41
CA VAL A 57 -8.51 -7.11 -0.44
C VAL A 57 -7.36 -8.00 -0.90
N GLY A 58 -6.78 -8.81 -0.01
CA GLY A 58 -5.72 -9.75 -0.36
C GLY A 58 -6.15 -10.74 -1.45
N ARG A 59 -7.40 -11.20 -1.41
CA ARG A 59 -8.01 -12.03 -2.46
C ARG A 59 -8.29 -11.26 -3.74
N LEU A 60 -8.88 -10.07 -3.63
CA LEU A 60 -9.23 -9.23 -4.79
C LEU A 60 -8.00 -8.87 -5.63
N TYR A 61 -6.90 -8.56 -4.97
CA TYR A 61 -5.65 -8.19 -5.61
C TYR A 61 -4.64 -9.33 -5.68
N MET A 62 -5.04 -10.58 -5.43
CA MET A 62 -4.15 -11.75 -5.51
C MET A 62 -2.78 -11.50 -4.85
N ALA A 63 -2.77 -11.15 -3.56
CA ALA A 63 -1.56 -10.86 -2.78
C ALA A 63 -1.16 -12.10 -1.94
N PRO A 64 -0.37 -13.05 -2.49
CA PRO A 64 0.01 -14.28 -1.78
C PRO A 64 1.07 -14.07 -0.71
N TYR A 65 1.76 -12.93 -0.72
CA TYR A 65 2.79 -12.58 0.26
C TYR A 65 2.78 -11.09 0.54
N LEU A 66 3.30 -10.72 1.71
CA LEU A 66 3.50 -9.33 2.11
C LEU A 66 5.00 -9.02 2.23
N PRO A 67 5.43 -7.80 1.84
CA PRO A 67 4.62 -6.74 1.25
C PRO A 67 4.25 -7.04 -0.22
N CYS A 68 3.04 -6.65 -0.63
CA CYS A 68 2.59 -6.63 -2.02
C CYS A 68 2.22 -5.20 -2.40
N TYR A 69 2.66 -4.74 -3.56
CA TYR A 69 2.36 -3.40 -4.07
C TYR A 69 1.50 -3.48 -5.32
N VAL A 70 0.43 -2.69 -5.33
CA VAL A 70 -0.46 -2.51 -6.48
C VAL A 70 -0.56 -1.01 -6.73
N LEU A 71 -0.33 -0.60 -7.98
CA LEU A 71 -0.52 0.78 -8.41
C LEU A 71 -1.77 0.89 -9.26
N LEU A 72 -2.66 1.79 -8.88
CA LEU A 72 -3.90 2.07 -9.59
C LEU A 72 -3.85 3.48 -10.19
N ASP A 73 -4.56 3.71 -11.29
CA ASP A 73 -4.89 5.06 -11.73
C ASP A 73 -6.14 5.59 -11.00
N LYS A 74 -6.54 6.83 -11.35
CA LYS A 74 -7.70 7.50 -10.74
C LYS A 74 -9.05 6.83 -11.06
N GLU A 75 -9.11 5.99 -12.09
CA GLU A 75 -10.30 5.24 -12.48
C GLU A 75 -10.32 3.84 -11.86
N GLY A 76 -9.29 3.48 -11.09
CA GLY A 76 -9.15 2.18 -10.44
C GLY A 76 -8.55 1.10 -11.34
N LYS A 77 -8.00 1.46 -12.51
CA LYS A 77 -7.32 0.50 -13.39
C LYS A 77 -5.96 0.16 -12.79
N ILE A 78 -5.63 -1.13 -12.79
CA ILE A 78 -4.33 -1.63 -12.35
C ILE A 78 -3.27 -1.25 -13.38
N LEU A 79 -2.33 -0.40 -12.97
CA LEU A 79 -1.14 -0.03 -13.73
C LEU A 79 0.01 -0.98 -13.47
N LEU A 80 0.18 -1.40 -12.21
CA LEU A 80 1.19 -2.36 -11.78
C LEU A 80 0.58 -3.29 -10.72
N HIS A 81 0.93 -4.57 -10.79
CA HIS A 81 0.47 -5.59 -9.86
C HIS A 81 1.67 -6.40 -9.36
N ASN A 82 1.71 -6.64 -8.04
CA ASN A 82 2.79 -7.35 -7.37
C ASN A 82 4.19 -6.84 -7.76
N ALA A 83 4.30 -5.51 -7.87
CA ALA A 83 5.48 -4.85 -8.39
C ALA A 83 6.55 -4.62 -7.32
N SER A 84 7.80 -4.48 -7.74
CA SER A 84 8.87 -4.04 -6.85
C SER A 84 8.76 -2.54 -6.56
N LYS A 85 9.45 -2.07 -5.51
CA LYS A 85 9.47 -0.62 -5.18
C LYS A 85 10.02 0.20 -6.34
N GLU A 86 11.03 -0.32 -7.01
CA GLU A 86 11.72 0.32 -8.12
C GLU A 86 10.79 0.49 -9.33
N GLN A 87 9.97 -0.52 -9.63
CA GLN A 87 8.95 -0.43 -10.69
C GLN A 87 7.89 0.63 -10.37
N ILE A 88 7.47 0.75 -9.11
CA ILE A 88 6.54 1.79 -8.67
C ILE A 88 7.19 3.17 -8.82
N ASP A 89 8.43 3.34 -8.38
CA ASP A 89 9.14 4.63 -8.46
C ASP A 89 9.32 5.09 -9.91
N GLU A 90 9.70 4.16 -10.80
CA GLU A 90 9.81 4.41 -12.24
C GLU A 90 8.46 4.86 -12.83
N LYS A 91 7.38 4.16 -12.49
CA LYS A 91 6.06 4.50 -13.00
C LYS A 91 5.54 5.83 -12.46
N LEU A 92 5.78 6.13 -11.18
CA LEU A 92 5.44 7.43 -10.60
C LEU A 92 6.25 8.56 -11.23
N LYS A 93 7.53 8.33 -11.54
CA LYS A 93 8.35 9.31 -12.25
C LYS A 93 7.84 9.57 -13.67
N GLU A 94 7.41 8.54 -14.39
CA GLU A 94 6.80 8.67 -15.72
C GLU A 94 5.51 9.51 -15.67
N LEU A 95 4.65 9.27 -14.67
CA LEU A 95 3.33 9.87 -14.58
C LEU A 95 3.32 11.27 -13.92
N LEU A 96 4.18 11.51 -12.93
CA LEU A 96 4.12 12.67 -12.03
C LEU A 96 5.49 13.35 -11.85
N GLY A 97 6.50 12.97 -12.64
CA GLY A 97 7.87 13.47 -12.53
C GLY A 97 8.11 14.87 -13.06
N SER A 98 7.11 15.50 -13.69
CA SER A 98 7.16 16.88 -14.19
C SER A 98 7.04 17.94 -13.10
#